data_AF-E1RGK6-F1
#
_entry.id   AF-E1RGK6-F1
#
_cell.length_a   1.000
_cell.length_b   1.000
_cell.length_c   1.000
_cell.angle_alpha   90.00
_cell.angle_beta   90.00
_cell.angle_gamma   90.00
#
_symmetry.space_group_name_H-M   'P 1'
#
loop_
_entity.id
_entity.type
_entity.pdbx_description
1 polymer ?
#
loop_
_entity_poly.entity_id
_entity_poly.type
_entity_poly.pdbx_seq_one_letter_code
_entity_poly.pdbx_strand_id
1 'polypeptide(L)'
;MSSLISTKGGGYGRGIKIEEDTFVSEGGPEAGVPHHYFDYAGIKELFGRWEIFGLVEHVSTYMQARENFHDFNPFPYTKWNIVVKK
;
A
#
# COMPACT_ATOMS: atom_id res chain seq x y z
N MET A 1 -5.90 -8.92 11.25
CA MET A 1 -5.90 -8.62 9.81
C MET A 1 -5.13 -7.34 9.62
N SER A 2 -4.21 -7.31 8.66
CA SER A 2 -3.40 -6.14 8.36
C SER A 2 -3.53 -5.79 6.88
N SER A 3 -3.48 -4.50 6.56
CA SER A 3 -3.46 -4.01 5.18
C SER A 3 -2.15 -3.27 4.92
N LEU A 4 -1.48 -3.61 3.83
CA LEU A 4 -0.23 -2.99 3.40
C LEU A 4 -0.37 -2.49 1.96
N ILE A 5 0.41 -1.49 1.57
CA ILE A 5 0.39 -0.96 0.21
C ILE A 5 1.20 -1.86 -0.72
N SER A 6 0.66 -2.15 -1.90
CA SER A 6 1.32 -3.01 -2.90
C SER A 6 2.25 -2.19 -3.79
N THR A 7 3.34 -2.76 -4.31
CA THR A 7 4.14 -2.14 -5.39
C THR A 7 3.35 -1.92 -6.69
N LYS A 8 2.18 -2.57 -6.86
CA LYS A 8 1.18 -2.23 -7.89
C LYS A 8 0.29 -1.04 -7.49
N GLY A 9 0.65 -0.43 -6.38
CA GLY A 9 0.16 0.79 -5.78
C GLY A 9 0.23 1.95 -6.73
N GLY A 10 -0.83 2.74 -6.87
CA GLY A 10 -0.76 3.96 -7.66
C GLY A 10 0.39 4.90 -7.23
N GLY A 11 0.70 4.98 -5.94
CA GLY A 11 1.76 5.84 -5.40
C GLY A 11 3.17 5.27 -5.47
N TYR A 12 3.35 4.01 -5.90
CA TYR A 12 4.66 3.39 -5.97
C TYR A 12 5.57 4.14 -6.95
N GLY A 13 6.80 4.46 -6.53
CA GLY A 13 7.73 5.24 -7.34
C GLY A 13 7.48 6.75 -7.37
N ARG A 14 6.47 7.27 -6.64
CA ARG A 14 6.17 8.71 -6.60
C ARG A 14 6.72 9.38 -5.34
N GLY A 15 7.26 10.59 -5.50
CA GLY A 15 7.87 11.36 -4.41
C GLY A 15 9.37 11.11 -4.29
N ILE A 16 9.95 11.51 -3.15
CA ILE A 16 11.38 11.34 -2.89
C ILE A 16 11.61 9.91 -2.38
N LYS A 17 12.41 9.12 -3.11
CA LYS A 17 12.87 7.80 -2.65
C LYS A 17 13.85 7.98 -1.51
N ILE A 18 13.60 7.35 -0.37
CA ILE A 18 14.50 7.38 0.80
C ILE A 18 15.16 6.03 1.06
N GLU A 19 14.51 4.93 0.67
CA GLU A 19 15.02 3.55 0.75
C GLU A 19 14.42 2.74 -0.42
N GLU A 20 14.86 1.49 -0.61
CA GLU A 20 14.21 0.60 -1.58
C GLU A 20 12.72 0.45 -1.23
N ASP A 21 11.87 0.61 -2.24
CA ASP A 21 10.41 0.59 -2.10
C ASP A 21 9.79 1.59 -1.10
N THR A 22 10.55 2.57 -0.57
CA THR A 22 10.06 3.60 0.36
C THR A 22 10.13 5.00 -0.25
N PHE A 23 8.99 5.70 -0.27
CA PHE A 23 8.88 7.04 -0.84
C PHE A 23 8.15 8.01 0.09
N VAL A 24 8.54 9.29 0.03
CA VAL A 24 7.91 10.38 0.78
C VAL A 24 7.27 11.36 -0.21
N SER A 25 5.97 11.62 -0.07
CA SER A 25 5.30 12.66 -0.87
C SER A 25 5.75 14.05 -0.42
N GLU A 26 5.96 14.95 -1.38
CA GLU A 26 6.28 16.37 -1.11
C GLU A 26 5.04 17.24 -0.94
N GLY A 27 3.86 16.75 -1.34
CA GLY A 27 2.61 17.49 -1.31
C GLY A 27 1.38 16.63 -1.03
N GLY A 28 0.25 17.30 -0.82
CA GLY A 28 -1.01 16.67 -0.47
C GLY A 28 -1.13 16.30 1.02
N PRO A 29 -2.21 15.59 1.41
CA PRO A 29 -2.51 15.29 2.81
C PRO A 29 -1.44 14.45 3.54
N GLU A 30 -0.68 13.66 2.79
CA GLU A 30 0.35 12.74 3.30
C GLU A 30 1.78 13.27 3.08
N ALA A 31 1.94 14.59 2.87
CA ALA A 31 3.26 15.19 2.68
C ALA A 31 4.18 14.94 3.89
N GLY A 32 5.41 14.51 3.64
CA GLY A 32 6.39 14.20 4.68
C GLY A 32 6.23 12.82 5.35
N VAL A 33 5.21 12.04 4.97
CA VAL A 33 4.99 10.69 5.53
C VAL A 33 5.66 9.62 4.64
N PRO A 34 6.57 8.79 5.18
CA PRO A 34 7.13 7.66 4.45
C PRO A 34 6.10 6.55 4.18
N HIS A 35 6.10 6.08 2.94
CA HIS A 35 5.25 4.98 2.47
C HIS A 35 6.13 3.87 1.90
N HIS A 36 6.17 2.70 2.56
CA HIS A 36 6.89 1.52 2.09
C HIS A 36 5.94 0.54 1.39
N TYR A 37 6.29 0.15 0.17
CA TYR A 37 5.48 -0.69 -0.70
C TYR A 37 6.01 -2.13 -0.73
N PHE A 38 5.10 -3.10 -0.74
CA PHE A 38 5.45 -4.51 -0.71
C PHE A 38 5.02 -5.22 -1.99
N ASP A 39 5.87 -6.09 -2.50
CA ASP A 39 5.47 -7.12 -3.47
C ASP A 39 5.12 -8.44 -2.75
N TYR A 40 4.80 -9.49 -3.51
CA TYR A 40 4.46 -10.78 -2.90
C TYR A 40 5.62 -11.37 -2.08
N ALA A 41 6.86 -11.24 -2.55
CA ALA A 41 8.03 -11.78 -1.87
C ALA A 41 8.27 -11.05 -0.54
N GLY A 42 8.21 -9.72 -0.53
CA GLY A 42 8.33 -8.88 0.65
C GLY A 42 7.24 -9.17 1.68
N ILE A 43 5.99 -9.46 1.26
CA ILE A 43 4.95 -9.92 2.19
C ILE A 43 5.32 -11.27 2.82
N LYS A 44 5.81 -12.24 2.03
CA LYS A 44 6.16 -13.58 2.53
C LYS A 44 7.36 -13.52 3.48
N GLU A 45 8.30 -12.62 3.23
CA GLU A 45 9.42 -12.36 4.13
C GLU A 45 8.95 -11.70 5.43
N LEU A 46 8.22 -10.58 5.33
CA LEU A 46 7.73 -9.81 6.47
C LEU A 46 6.89 -10.67 7.43
N PHE A 47 6.01 -11.51 6.88
CA PHE A 47 5.15 -12.40 7.66
C PHE A 47 5.70 -13.82 7.80
N GLY A 48 6.97 -14.08 7.48
CA GLY A 48 7.55 -15.42 7.45
C GLY A 48 7.56 -16.18 8.78
N ARG A 49 7.35 -15.46 9.90
CA ARG A 49 7.24 -16.05 11.25
C ARG A 49 5.82 -16.47 11.63
N TRP A 50 4.85 -16.24 10.77
CA TRP A 50 3.44 -16.54 11.05
C TRP A 50 2.87 -17.50 10.01
N GLU A 51 1.84 -18.24 10.43
CA GLU A 51 0.99 -18.99 9.50
C GLU A 51 0.08 -18.00 8.77
N ILE A 52 0.22 -17.91 7.44
CA ILE A 52 -0.63 -17.06 6.60
C ILE A 52 -1.91 -17.84 6.26
N PHE A 53 -3.02 -17.46 6.88
CA PHE A 53 -4.35 -18.03 6.62
C PHE A 53 -5.02 -17.45 5.38
N GLY A 54 -4.73 -16.17 5.10
CA GLY A 54 -5.31 -15.47 3.96
C GLY A 54 -4.36 -14.38 3.48
N LEU A 55 -4.17 -14.33 2.16
CA LEU A 55 -3.36 -13.32 1.49
C LEU A 55 -4.01 -12.97 0.17
N VAL A 56 -4.45 -11.72 0.04
CA VAL A 56 -5.09 -11.22 -1.18
C VAL A 56 -4.49 -9.87 -1.53
N GLU A 57 -4.11 -9.71 -2.80
CA GLU A 57 -3.87 -8.41 -3.40
C GLU A 57 -5.21 -7.87 -3.91
N HIS A 58 -5.75 -6.86 -3.22
CA HIS A 58 -7.02 -6.24 -3.58
C HIS A 58 -6.76 -5.01 -4.42
N VAL A 59 -7.15 -5.08 -5.70
CA VAL A 59 -7.20 -3.96 -6.63
C VAL A 59 -8.57 -3.29 -6.53
N SER A 60 -8.60 -1.99 -6.25
CA SER A 60 -9.83 -1.21 -6.26
C SER A 60 -9.81 -0.27 -7.47
N THR A 61 -10.85 -0.33 -8.30
CA THR A 61 -11.05 0.56 -9.44
C THR A 61 -12.39 1.26 -9.28
N TYR A 62 -12.40 2.59 -9.22
CA TYR A 62 -13.65 3.35 -9.15
C TYR A 62 -14.18 3.56 -10.57
N MET A 63 -15.36 3.02 -10.84
CA MET A 63 -16.07 3.29 -12.10
C MET A 63 -16.64 4.70 -12.15
N GLN A 64 -16.91 5.30 -10.98
CA GLN A 64 -17.36 6.67 -10.80
C GLN A 64 -16.72 7.23 -9.53
N ALA A 65 -16.18 8.44 -9.59
CA ALA A 65 -15.63 9.16 -8.45
C ALA A 65 -16.16 10.61 -8.49
N ARG A 66 -16.44 11.17 -7.31
CA ARG A 66 -16.71 12.63 -7.19
C ARG A 66 -15.42 13.39 -7.44
N GLU A 67 -15.49 14.65 -7.90
CA GLU A 67 -14.29 15.46 -8.17
C GLU A 67 -13.33 15.55 -6.98
N ASN A 68 -13.86 15.59 -5.75
CA ASN A 68 -13.10 15.69 -4.51
C ASN A 68 -12.81 14.35 -3.84
N PHE A 69 -12.95 13.23 -4.55
CA PHE A 69 -12.84 11.88 -3.98
C PHE A 69 -11.52 11.62 -3.24
N HIS A 70 -10.44 12.19 -3.76
CA HIS A 70 -9.10 12.03 -3.21
C HIS A 70 -8.82 12.86 -1.96
N ASP A 71 -9.70 13.80 -1.62
CA ASP A 71 -9.57 14.60 -0.40
C ASP A 71 -9.88 13.77 0.86
N PHE A 72 -10.72 12.73 0.73
CA PHE A 72 -11.14 11.86 1.84
C PHE A 72 -10.79 10.38 1.64
N ASN A 73 -10.26 10.01 0.47
CA ASN A 73 -9.67 8.70 0.23
C ASN A 73 -8.24 8.85 -0.33
N PRO A 74 -7.26 9.14 0.55
CA PRO A 74 -5.87 9.34 0.16
C PRO A 74 -5.15 8.03 -0.18
N PHE A 75 -5.80 6.87 -0.01
CA PHE A 75 -5.13 5.59 -0.15
C PHE A 75 -4.90 5.22 -1.62
N PRO A 76 -3.62 5.01 -2.04
CA PRO A 76 -3.34 4.60 -3.40
C PRO A 76 -3.82 3.16 -3.66
N TYR A 77 -4.33 3.00 -4.87
CA TYR A 77 -4.95 1.82 -5.45
C TYR A 77 -4.05 0.60 -5.42
N THR A 78 -4.60 -0.54 -5.01
CA THR A 78 -3.95 -1.84 -4.79
C THR A 78 -3.26 -1.99 -3.43
N LYS A 79 -3.83 -2.86 -2.59
CA LYS A 79 -3.33 -3.18 -1.25
C LYS A 79 -3.25 -4.69 -1.04
N TRP A 80 -2.29 -5.12 -0.23
CA TRP A 80 -2.30 -6.45 0.36
C TRP A 80 -3.22 -6.46 1.57
N ASN A 81 -4.06 -7.49 1.67
CA ASN A 81 -4.80 -7.82 2.88
C ASN A 81 -4.34 -9.18 3.37
N ILE A 82 -3.83 -9.22 4.60
CA ILE A 82 -3.24 -10.42 5.18
C ILE A 82 -3.96 -10.77 6.48
N VAL A 83 -4.30 -12.05 6.62
CA VAL A 83 -4.74 -12.69 7.87
C VAL A 83 -3.68 -13.72 8.26
N VAL A 84 -3.08 -13.50 9.42
CA VAL A 84 -2.04 -14.37 9.96
C VAL A 84 -2.42 -14.89 11.34
N LYS A 85 -1.86 -16.04 11.70
CA LYS A 85 -1.94 -16.64 13.03
C LYS A 85 -0.54 -16.89 13.56
N LYS A 86 -0.39 -16.73 14.88
CA LYS A 86 0.84 -17.06 15.60
C LYS A 86 0.89 -18.54 15.95
#